data_AF-A0A4Y7JFT6-F1
#
_entry.id   AF-A0A4Y7JFT6-F1
#
_cell.length_a   1.000
_cell.length_b   1.000
_cell.length_c   1.000
_cell.angle_alpha   90.00
_cell.angle_beta   90.00
_cell.angle_gamma   90.00
#
_symmetry.space_group_name_H-M   'P 1'
#
loop_
_entity.id
_entity.type
_entity.pdbx_description
1 polymer ?
#
loop_
_entity_poly.entity_id
_entity_poly.type
_entity_poly.pdbx_seq_one_letter_code
_entity_poly.pdbx_strand_id
1 'polypeptide(L)'
;MTADHMDDDDGFGGGYAENHAPITGTKRSFEDAEDEEEDIFGSKKGKTKAEATAPGVATGMILSLRESLQNCQDSLATCQTELASAKSEIQKWHSAFQNEAAIPAGTYPEPGLVLSYLQSLKSSEESYKEQLDKAKKKEAAFIVTFAKREQEIAELKSAIRDLKVQLKPPSMQARRLLLDPAIHEEFTRLKNLVEEKEKKVKELQDNIAAVNFTPQSKMGKMLMAKCRTLQEENEEIGTIASEGKIHELSMKLALQKSQNAELRSQFEGLHKHMDGLTDDVEKSNEIVLTLQQRLEDKDSEIRRLKEELYQKAQVGKGETDDQTVGEKKAVNDEVISGEAEC
;
A
#
# COMPACT_ATOMS: atom_id res chain seq x y z
N MET A 1 -2.95 -22.95 -36.52
CA MET A 1 -1.73 -22.25 -36.07
C MET A 1 -0.87 -23.29 -35.38
N THR A 2 -0.21 -24.28 -36.02
CA THR A 2 0.63 -24.30 -37.25
C THR A 2 1.64 -23.15 -37.24
N ALA A 3 2.96 -23.32 -37.26
CA ALA A 3 3.85 -24.40 -37.72
C ALA A 3 5.10 -24.45 -36.78
N ASP A 4 6.10 -25.33 -36.84
CA ASP A 4 6.77 -25.94 -38.00
C ASP A 4 7.39 -27.30 -37.65
N HIS A 5 7.48 -28.11 -38.69
CA HIS A 5 8.08 -29.43 -38.82
C HIS A 5 9.37 -29.27 -39.62
N MET A 6 10.48 -29.87 -39.17
CA MET A 6 11.51 -30.47 -40.04
C MET A 6 12.27 -31.57 -39.26
N ASP A 7 12.44 -32.68 -39.96
CA ASP A 7 13.21 -33.87 -39.61
C ASP A 7 14.68 -33.57 -39.36
N ASP A 8 15.33 -34.42 -38.56
CA ASP A 8 16.63 -35.00 -38.92
C ASP A 8 16.83 -36.29 -38.12
N ASP A 9 16.94 -37.38 -38.88
CA ASP A 9 17.50 -38.67 -38.50
C ASP A 9 18.89 -38.49 -37.87
N ASP A 10 19.25 -39.33 -36.90
CA ASP A 10 20.58 -39.97 -36.89
C ASP A 10 20.65 -41.05 -35.80
N GLY A 11 20.68 -42.29 -36.27
CA GLY A 11 20.95 -43.48 -35.48
C GLY A 11 22.42 -43.90 -35.49
N PHE A 12 22.64 -45.03 -34.80
CA PHE A 12 23.83 -45.89 -34.81
C PHE A 12 25.01 -45.40 -33.94
N GLY A 13 25.59 -46.18 -33.02
CA GLY A 13 25.74 -47.63 -32.98
C GLY A 13 27.09 -48.04 -33.58
N GLY A 14 28.06 -48.42 -32.74
CA GLY A 14 29.16 -49.31 -33.13
C GLY A 14 30.35 -48.74 -33.93
N GLY A 15 31.50 -48.69 -33.25
CA GLY A 15 32.66 -49.52 -33.62
C GLY A 15 33.59 -49.12 -34.78
N TYR A 16 34.87 -49.06 -34.40
CA TYR A 16 36.10 -49.42 -35.15
C TYR A 16 36.91 -48.32 -35.89
N ALA A 17 38.22 -48.64 -35.92
CA ALA A 17 39.35 -48.06 -36.69
C ALA A 17 39.99 -46.79 -36.11
N GLU A 18 41.24 -46.79 -35.61
CA GLU A 18 42.56 -46.84 -36.29
C GLU A 18 43.30 -45.54 -35.84
N ASN A 19 44.62 -45.34 -35.74
CA ASN A 19 45.84 -46.05 -36.10
C ASN A 19 47.03 -45.33 -35.42
N HIS A 20 48.11 -46.04 -35.07
CA HIS A 20 49.45 -45.90 -35.68
C HIS A 20 50.55 -46.63 -34.89
N ALA A 21 51.36 -47.36 -35.67
CA ALA A 21 52.47 -48.28 -35.36
C ALA A 21 53.84 -47.55 -35.20
N PRO A 22 55.04 -48.17 -35.34
CA PRO A 22 55.45 -49.59 -35.35
C PRO A 22 56.70 -49.89 -34.45
N ILE A 23 57.22 -51.13 -34.45
CA ILE A 23 58.66 -51.47 -34.65
C ILE A 23 58.94 -52.99 -34.37
N THR A 24 59.30 -53.69 -35.45
CA THR A 24 60.25 -54.83 -35.65
C THR A 24 60.36 -55.92 -34.56
N GLY A 25 60.06 -57.21 -34.79
CA GLY A 25 60.75 -58.16 -35.70
C GLY A 25 61.75 -59.01 -34.89
N THR A 26 61.52 -60.31 -34.63
CA THR A 26 62.01 -61.42 -35.47
C THR A 26 61.49 -62.76 -34.91
N LYS A 27 60.94 -63.62 -35.78
CA LYS A 27 60.64 -65.06 -35.53
C LYS A 27 61.82 -65.93 -35.98
N ARG A 28 62.11 -67.01 -35.24
CA ARG A 28 62.67 -68.29 -35.70
C ARG A 28 62.03 -69.36 -34.79
N SER A 29 61.11 -70.22 -35.22
CA SER A 29 61.16 -71.41 -36.10
C SER A 29 61.99 -72.59 -35.57
N PHE A 30 61.28 -73.73 -35.37
CA PHE A 30 61.73 -75.13 -35.39
C PHE A 30 62.71 -75.52 -34.25
N GLU A 31 62.68 -76.68 -33.61
CA GLU A 31 62.67 -78.09 -34.07
C GLU A 31 62.52 -78.94 -32.78
N ASP A 32 61.53 -79.82 -32.66
CA ASP A 32 61.70 -81.28 -32.70
C ASP A 32 62.77 -81.84 -31.74
N ALA A 33 62.31 -82.42 -30.63
CA ALA A 33 63.12 -83.21 -29.72
C ALA A 33 62.73 -84.67 -29.91
N GLU A 34 63.25 -85.28 -30.97
CA GLU A 34 63.33 -86.73 -31.07
C GLU A 34 64.56 -87.23 -30.30
N ASP A 35 64.29 -88.36 -29.67
CA ASP A 35 65.01 -89.11 -28.67
C ASP A 35 66.02 -90.02 -29.38
N GLU A 36 67.33 -89.71 -29.31
CA GLU A 36 68.36 -90.66 -29.72
C GLU A 36 69.46 -90.75 -28.66
N GLU A 37 69.41 -91.85 -27.90
CA GLU A 37 70.49 -92.34 -27.06
C GLU A 37 71.71 -92.72 -27.91
N GLU A 38 72.81 -91.99 -27.78
CA GLU A 38 74.13 -92.48 -28.21
C GLU A 38 74.83 -93.23 -27.06
N ASP A 39 74.57 -94.54 -26.97
CA ASP A 39 75.46 -95.49 -26.28
C ASP A 39 76.48 -96.04 -27.29
N ILE A 40 77.52 -95.26 -27.59
CA ILE A 40 78.50 -95.54 -28.66
C ILE A 40 79.82 -96.17 -28.17
N PHE A 41 79.83 -96.83 -27.01
CA PHE A 41 80.98 -97.63 -26.55
C PHE A 41 80.79 -99.14 -26.80
N GLY A 42 80.81 -99.54 -28.07
CA GLY A 42 80.84 -100.93 -28.53
C GLY A 42 82.11 -101.25 -29.31
N SER A 43 82.95 -102.12 -28.76
CA SER A 43 84.27 -102.48 -29.30
C SER A 43 84.26 -103.26 -30.64
N LYS A 44 85.42 -103.17 -31.35
CA LYS A 44 86.16 -104.25 -32.05
C LYS A 44 86.02 -104.43 -33.59
N LYS A 45 87.15 -104.13 -34.26
CA LYS A 45 87.98 -105.01 -35.15
C LYS A 45 87.92 -104.87 -36.69
N GLY A 46 89.05 -104.41 -37.26
CA GLY A 46 89.63 -104.78 -38.59
C GLY A 46 89.02 -104.04 -39.80
N LYS A 47 89.77 -103.59 -40.83
CA LYS A 47 91.07 -103.99 -41.36
C LYS A 47 91.54 -102.89 -42.34
N THR A 48 92.83 -102.57 -42.31
CA THR A 48 93.56 -101.62 -43.17
C THR A 48 93.56 -101.98 -44.66
N LYS A 49 93.54 -100.98 -45.55
CA LYS A 49 94.45 -100.93 -46.71
C LYS A 49 94.62 -99.50 -47.23
N ALA A 50 95.88 -99.08 -47.33
CA ALA A 50 96.33 -97.77 -47.78
C ALA A 50 96.50 -97.71 -49.30
N GLU A 51 96.26 -96.55 -49.90
CA GLU A 51 96.78 -96.16 -51.21
C GLU A 51 97.12 -94.64 -51.20
N ALA A 52 98.25 -94.29 -51.82
CA ALA A 52 99.00 -93.05 -51.61
C ALA A 52 98.30 -91.79 -52.16
N THR A 53 98.36 -90.68 -51.42
CA THR A 53 97.69 -89.41 -51.76
C THR A 53 98.66 -88.30 -52.15
N ALA A 54 98.34 -87.60 -53.25
CA ALA A 54 99.13 -86.55 -53.90
C ALA A 54 99.39 -85.29 -53.02
N PRO A 55 100.46 -84.52 -53.29
CA PRO A 55 100.97 -83.44 -52.41
C PRO A 55 100.01 -82.29 -52.07
N GLY A 56 98.97 -82.04 -52.88
CA GLY A 56 97.91 -81.06 -52.54
C GLY A 56 97.01 -81.52 -51.39
N VAL A 57 96.87 -82.83 -51.21
CA VAL A 57 96.00 -83.44 -50.20
C VAL A 57 96.66 -83.41 -48.81
N ALA A 58 97.99 -83.52 -48.75
CA ALA A 58 98.75 -83.39 -47.51
C ALA A 58 98.69 -81.95 -46.94
N THR A 59 98.82 -80.92 -47.79
CA THR A 59 98.72 -79.50 -47.35
C THR A 59 97.31 -79.16 -46.88
N GLY A 60 96.28 -79.66 -47.56
CA GLY A 60 94.88 -79.53 -47.12
C GLY A 60 94.63 -80.15 -45.74
N MET A 61 95.11 -81.38 -45.51
CA MET A 61 95.02 -82.04 -44.21
C MET A 61 95.72 -81.26 -43.09
N ILE A 62 96.90 -80.69 -43.35
CA ILE A 62 97.64 -79.91 -42.34
C ILE A 62 96.88 -78.63 -41.97
N LEU A 63 96.25 -77.95 -42.94
CA LEU A 63 95.45 -76.76 -42.67
C LEU A 63 94.17 -77.11 -41.90
N SER A 64 93.45 -78.17 -42.30
CA SER A 64 92.26 -78.65 -41.58
C SER A 64 92.58 -79.08 -40.15
N LEU A 65 93.73 -79.71 -39.91
CA LEU A 65 94.17 -80.07 -38.56
C LEU A 65 94.54 -78.84 -37.73
N ARG A 66 95.16 -77.81 -38.33
CA ARG A 66 95.46 -76.55 -37.64
C ARG A 66 94.19 -75.77 -37.31
N GLU A 67 93.25 -75.70 -38.23
CA GLU A 67 91.93 -75.09 -38.02
C GLU A 67 91.15 -75.85 -36.94
N SER A 68 91.15 -77.18 -36.97
CA SER A 68 90.55 -78.01 -35.91
C SER A 68 91.23 -77.83 -34.56
N LEU A 69 92.56 -77.70 -34.52
CA LEU A 69 93.32 -77.43 -33.30
C LEU A 69 92.99 -76.03 -32.76
N GLN A 70 92.91 -75.02 -33.63
CA GLN A 70 92.54 -73.66 -33.24
C GLN A 70 91.10 -73.63 -32.71
N ASN A 71 90.16 -74.29 -33.39
CA ASN A 71 88.78 -74.42 -32.91
C ASN A 71 88.73 -75.12 -31.54
N CYS A 72 89.51 -76.18 -31.32
CA CYS A 72 89.62 -76.82 -30.01
C CYS A 72 90.18 -75.87 -28.93
N GLN A 73 91.18 -75.05 -29.28
CA GLN A 73 91.74 -74.05 -28.37
C GLN A 73 90.73 -72.96 -28.00
N ASP A 74 89.96 -72.47 -28.98
CA ASP A 74 88.93 -71.45 -28.76
C ASP A 74 87.75 -72.01 -27.94
N SER A 75 87.34 -73.26 -28.21
CA SER A 75 86.36 -73.97 -27.38
C SER A 75 86.87 -74.18 -25.94
N LEU A 76 88.14 -74.53 -25.76
CA LEU A 76 88.73 -74.66 -24.43
C LEU A 76 88.74 -73.32 -23.67
N ALA A 77 89.09 -72.23 -24.35
CA ALA A 77 89.04 -70.89 -23.77
C ALA A 77 87.62 -70.50 -23.35
N THR A 78 86.62 -70.83 -24.17
CA THR A 78 85.19 -70.61 -23.86
C THR A 78 84.75 -71.44 -22.64
N CYS A 79 85.11 -72.73 -22.59
CA CYS A 79 84.82 -73.56 -21.43
C CYS A 79 85.49 -73.03 -20.15
N GLN A 80 86.69 -72.44 -20.25
CA GLN A 80 87.37 -71.84 -19.10
C GLN A 80 86.68 -70.58 -18.58
N THR A 81 86.17 -69.71 -19.47
CA THR A 81 85.44 -68.51 -19.06
C THR A 81 84.08 -68.86 -18.46
N GLU A 82 83.37 -69.83 -19.04
CA GLU A 82 82.11 -70.36 -18.48
C GLU A 82 82.32 -71.00 -17.11
N LEU A 83 83.39 -71.78 -16.94
CA LEU A 83 83.75 -72.34 -15.64
C LEU A 83 84.03 -71.25 -14.60
N ALA A 84 84.74 -70.18 -14.98
CA ALA A 84 85.01 -69.06 -14.08
C ALA A 84 83.72 -68.30 -13.71
N SER A 85 82.81 -68.10 -14.67
CA SER A 85 81.48 -67.50 -14.45
C SER A 85 80.64 -68.34 -13.50
N ALA A 86 80.58 -69.66 -13.74
CA ALA A 86 79.86 -70.61 -12.88
C ALA A 86 80.42 -70.63 -11.44
N LYS A 87 81.74 -70.58 -11.28
CA LYS A 87 82.39 -70.48 -9.95
C LYS A 87 82.02 -69.18 -9.23
N SER A 88 82.02 -68.05 -9.93
CA SER A 88 81.61 -66.76 -9.36
C SER A 88 80.14 -66.79 -8.93
N GLU A 89 79.27 -67.40 -9.73
CA GLU A 89 77.85 -67.54 -9.41
C GLU A 89 77.64 -68.43 -8.17
N ILE A 90 78.31 -69.58 -8.09
CA ILE A 90 78.29 -70.44 -6.89
C ILE A 90 78.74 -69.67 -5.64
N GLN A 91 79.78 -68.83 -5.76
CA GLN A 91 80.25 -68.00 -4.66
C GLN A 91 79.22 -66.95 -4.22
N LYS A 92 78.48 -66.34 -5.15
CA LYS A 92 77.37 -65.43 -4.82
C LYS A 92 76.26 -66.16 -4.06
N TRP A 93 75.86 -67.34 -4.52
CA TRP A 93 74.88 -68.18 -3.82
C TRP A 93 75.33 -68.52 -2.40
N HIS A 94 76.59 -68.92 -2.22
CA HIS A 94 77.13 -69.16 -0.89
C HIS A 94 77.07 -67.93 0.02
N SER A 95 77.39 -66.75 -0.51
CA SER A 95 77.35 -65.49 0.25
C SER A 95 75.92 -65.11 0.62
N ALA A 96 74.95 -65.32 -0.26
CA ALA A 96 73.53 -65.07 0.02
C ALA A 96 73.02 -65.96 1.15
N PHE A 97 73.29 -67.27 1.08
CA PHE A 97 72.88 -68.22 2.12
C PHE A 97 73.57 -68.00 3.47
N GLN A 98 74.79 -67.47 3.50
CA GLN A 98 75.47 -67.12 4.76
C GLN A 98 74.84 -65.93 5.48
N ASN A 99 74.21 -65.02 4.75
CA ASN A 99 73.59 -63.81 5.31
C ASN A 99 72.09 -64.00 5.60
N GLU A 100 71.50 -65.13 5.22
CA GLU A 100 70.08 -65.43 5.39
C GLU A 100 69.79 -65.93 6.81
N ALA A 101 68.85 -65.29 7.51
CA ALA A 101 68.51 -65.61 8.90
C ALA A 101 67.89 -67.02 9.10
N ALA A 102 67.52 -67.70 8.01
CA ALA A 102 66.86 -69.00 8.03
C ALA A 102 67.83 -70.19 8.20
N ILE A 103 69.14 -69.99 8.09
CA ILE A 103 70.14 -71.08 8.19
C ILE A 103 71.02 -70.85 9.45
N PRO A 104 71.05 -71.78 10.41
CA PRO A 104 71.92 -71.69 11.58
C PRO A 104 73.40 -71.58 11.16
N ALA A 105 74.14 -70.68 11.82
CA ALA A 105 75.56 -70.45 11.51
C ALA A 105 76.40 -71.73 11.70
N GLY A 106 77.08 -72.18 10.65
CA GLY A 106 78.04 -73.30 10.70
C GLY A 106 77.55 -74.65 10.17
N THR A 107 76.30 -74.75 9.69
CA THR A 107 75.79 -75.95 9.00
C THR A 107 75.71 -75.74 7.50
N TYR A 108 76.06 -76.76 6.70
CA TYR A 108 75.83 -76.74 5.25
C TYR A 108 74.31 -76.66 5.00
N PRO A 109 73.81 -75.73 4.17
CA PRO A 109 72.39 -75.61 3.91
C PRO A 109 71.89 -76.91 3.27
N GLU A 110 71.13 -77.69 4.04
CA GLU A 110 70.49 -78.88 3.51
C GLU A 110 69.51 -78.45 2.42
N PRO A 111 69.65 -78.93 1.17
CA PRO A 111 68.79 -78.48 0.06
C PRO A 111 67.30 -78.61 0.36
N GLY A 112 66.89 -79.64 1.12
CA GLY A 112 65.50 -79.84 1.54
C GLY A 112 64.97 -78.74 2.46
N LEU A 113 65.77 -78.27 3.42
CA LEU A 113 65.38 -77.20 4.35
C LEU A 113 65.22 -75.87 3.62
N VAL A 114 66.16 -75.53 2.74
CA VAL A 114 66.10 -74.30 1.91
C VAL A 114 64.88 -74.33 0.99
N LEU A 115 64.63 -75.45 0.31
CA LEU A 115 63.44 -75.60 -0.54
C LEU A 115 62.14 -75.48 0.28
N SER A 116 62.09 -76.05 1.48
CA SER A 116 60.91 -75.94 2.36
C SER A 116 60.68 -74.50 2.85
N TYR A 117 61.75 -73.77 3.17
CA TYR A 117 61.67 -72.37 3.56
C TYR A 117 61.21 -71.50 2.39
N LEU A 118 61.82 -71.66 1.21
CA LEU A 118 61.39 -70.95 0.00
C LEU A 118 59.94 -71.24 -0.36
N GLN A 119 59.50 -72.50 -0.22
CA GLN A 119 58.11 -72.89 -0.44
C GLN A 119 57.18 -72.22 0.59
N SER A 120 57.58 -72.17 1.86
CA SER A 120 56.83 -71.49 2.91
C SER A 120 56.75 -69.98 2.67
N LEU A 121 57.85 -69.35 2.28
CA LEU A 121 57.93 -67.93 1.97
C LEU A 121 57.05 -67.60 0.77
N LYS A 122 57.12 -68.39 -0.30
CA LYS A 122 56.27 -68.27 -1.49
C LYS A 122 54.79 -68.40 -1.14
N SER A 123 54.43 -69.37 -0.29
CA SER A 123 53.04 -69.53 0.17
C SER A 123 52.56 -68.34 1.03
N SER A 124 53.46 -67.77 1.86
CA SER A 124 53.15 -66.59 2.67
C SER A 124 53.03 -65.31 1.84
N GLU A 125 53.87 -65.14 0.81
CA GLU A 125 53.80 -64.06 -0.17
C GLU A 125 52.48 -64.11 -0.93
N GLU A 126 52.09 -65.29 -1.41
CA GLU A 126 50.82 -65.51 -2.10
C GLU A 126 49.63 -65.22 -1.17
N SER A 127 49.71 -65.61 0.11
CA SER A 127 48.69 -65.29 1.12
C SER A 127 48.56 -63.78 1.37
N TYR A 128 49.68 -63.05 1.54
CA TYR A 128 49.64 -61.60 1.72
C TYR A 128 49.12 -60.87 0.48
N LYS A 129 49.49 -61.35 -0.72
CA LYS A 129 48.96 -60.82 -1.98
C LYS A 129 47.46 -61.02 -2.09
N GLU A 130 46.94 -62.19 -1.72
CA GLU A 130 45.50 -62.46 -1.70
C GLU A 130 44.77 -61.57 -0.66
N GLN A 131 45.37 -61.36 0.52
CA GLN A 131 44.82 -60.44 1.54
C GLN A 131 44.81 -58.98 1.05
N LEU A 132 45.86 -58.53 0.37
CA LEU A 132 45.93 -57.20 -0.23
C LEU A 132 44.86 -57.02 -1.32
N ASP A 133 44.67 -58.01 -2.18
CA ASP A 133 43.63 -57.96 -3.21
C ASP A 133 42.22 -57.99 -2.61
N LYS A 134 42.00 -58.75 -1.53
CA LYS A 134 40.75 -58.71 -0.76
C LYS A 134 40.52 -57.34 -0.12
N ALA A 135 41.55 -56.71 0.43
CA ALA A 135 41.47 -55.38 1.02
C ALA A 135 41.14 -54.31 -0.05
N LYS A 136 41.84 -54.32 -1.19
CA LYS A 136 41.57 -53.43 -2.33
C LYS A 136 40.15 -53.58 -2.87
N LYS A 137 39.66 -54.82 -3.00
CA LYS A 137 38.27 -55.08 -3.42
C LYS A 137 37.26 -54.54 -2.41
N LYS A 138 37.52 -54.70 -1.10
CA LYS A 138 36.67 -54.14 -0.04
C LYS A 138 36.68 -52.61 -0.04
N GLU A 139 37.85 -51.99 -0.20
CA GLU A 139 38.00 -50.54 -0.29
C GLU A 139 37.22 -49.98 -1.49
N ALA A 140 37.38 -50.59 -2.67
CA ALA A 140 36.62 -50.20 -3.86
C ALA A 140 35.10 -50.34 -3.65
N ALA A 141 34.64 -51.41 -2.99
CA ALA A 141 33.24 -51.58 -2.63
C ALA A 141 32.76 -50.48 -1.68
N PHE A 142 33.57 -50.11 -0.67
CA PHE A 142 33.23 -49.02 0.24
C PHE A 142 33.11 -47.68 -0.50
N ILE A 143 34.06 -47.34 -1.37
CA ILE A 143 34.01 -46.10 -2.18
C ILE A 143 32.68 -46.02 -2.95
N VAL A 144 32.28 -47.10 -3.62
CA VAL A 144 30.99 -47.14 -4.35
C VAL A 144 29.79 -46.97 -3.42
N THR A 145 29.80 -47.63 -2.26
CA THR A 145 28.68 -47.49 -1.28
C THR A 145 28.60 -46.09 -0.67
N PHE A 146 29.75 -45.46 -0.40
CA PHE A 146 29.79 -44.08 0.10
C PHE A 146 29.26 -43.10 -0.94
N ALA A 147 29.72 -43.20 -2.20
CA ALA A 147 29.21 -42.38 -3.30
C ALA A 147 27.68 -42.54 -3.47
N LYS A 148 27.17 -43.77 -3.39
CA LYS A 148 25.71 -44.02 -3.46
C LYS A 148 24.95 -43.39 -2.29
N ARG A 149 25.49 -43.44 -1.07
CA ARG A 149 24.87 -42.80 0.10
C ARG A 149 24.93 -41.28 0.05
N GLU A 150 26.02 -40.71 -0.46
CA GLU A 150 26.12 -39.26 -0.68
C GLU A 150 25.12 -38.77 -1.72
N GLN A 151 24.95 -39.52 -2.81
CA GLN A 151 23.91 -39.28 -3.82
C GLN A 151 22.50 -39.32 -3.20
N GLU A 152 22.18 -40.35 -2.42
CA GLU A 152 20.88 -40.47 -1.72
C GLU A 152 20.63 -39.29 -0.77
N ILE A 153 21.65 -38.86 -0.02
CA ILE A 153 21.57 -37.68 0.85
C ILE A 153 21.28 -36.42 0.03
N ALA A 154 21.92 -36.25 -1.14
CA ALA A 154 21.69 -35.10 -2.01
C ALA A 154 20.25 -35.09 -2.58
N GLU A 155 19.73 -36.24 -2.99
CA GLU A 155 18.36 -36.44 -3.47
C GLU A 155 17.33 -36.13 -2.37
N LEU A 156 17.51 -36.68 -1.16
CA LEU A 156 16.66 -36.40 0.00
C LEU A 156 16.68 -34.91 0.38
N LYS A 157 17.85 -34.26 0.35
CA LYS A 157 17.96 -32.81 0.56
C LYS A 157 17.19 -32.01 -0.50
N SER A 158 17.16 -32.46 -1.75
CA SER A 158 16.37 -31.83 -2.80
C SER A 158 14.87 -32.00 -2.56
N ALA A 159 14.42 -33.23 -2.28
CA ALA A 159 13.03 -33.50 -1.97
C ALA A 159 12.52 -32.67 -0.78
N ILE A 160 13.34 -32.47 0.26
CA ILE A 160 13.02 -31.58 1.38
C ILE A 160 12.85 -30.13 0.93
N ARG A 161 13.73 -29.61 0.05
CA ARG A 161 13.58 -28.24 -0.48
C ARG A 161 12.29 -28.11 -1.28
N ASP A 162 11.97 -29.08 -2.13
CA ASP A 162 10.77 -29.07 -2.97
C ASP A 162 9.50 -29.15 -2.10
N LEU A 163 9.46 -30.06 -1.12
CA LEU A 163 8.38 -30.14 -0.14
C LEU A 163 8.26 -28.85 0.68
N LYS A 164 9.36 -28.21 1.06
CA LYS A 164 9.34 -26.92 1.76
C LYS A 164 8.80 -25.79 0.89
N VAL A 165 9.04 -25.84 -0.43
CA VAL A 165 8.42 -24.92 -1.40
C VAL A 165 6.94 -25.22 -1.56
N GLN A 166 6.52 -26.49 -1.63
CA GLN A 166 5.11 -26.88 -1.68
C GLN A 166 4.35 -26.52 -0.39
N LEU A 167 5.00 -26.62 0.77
CA LEU A 167 4.43 -26.27 2.07
C LEU A 167 4.32 -24.76 2.28
N LYS A 168 5.14 -23.95 1.60
CA LYS A 168 4.90 -22.51 1.52
C LYS A 168 3.61 -22.32 0.70
N PRO A 169 2.49 -21.85 1.29
CA PRO A 169 1.20 -21.90 0.63
C PRO A 169 1.24 -21.15 -0.71
N PRO A 170 1.09 -21.83 -1.86
CA PRO A 170 0.90 -21.17 -3.13
C PRO A 170 -0.59 -20.79 -3.17
N SER A 171 -0.86 -19.51 -2.92
CA SER A 171 -2.20 -18.90 -2.94
C SER A 171 -3.08 -19.12 -1.70
N MET A 172 -3.93 -18.12 -1.45
CA MET A 172 -4.97 -18.09 -0.42
C MET A 172 -6.00 -19.23 -0.53
N GLN A 173 -6.09 -19.93 -1.67
CA GLN A 173 -7.04 -21.03 -1.88
C GLN A 173 -6.70 -22.28 -1.06
N ALA A 174 -5.43 -22.63 -0.89
CA ALA A 174 -5.04 -23.76 -0.03
C ALA A 174 -5.37 -23.48 1.46
N ARG A 175 -5.29 -22.21 1.89
CA ARG A 175 -5.78 -21.76 3.20
C ARG A 175 -7.29 -21.88 3.34
N ARG A 176 -8.07 -21.70 2.26
CA ARG A 176 -9.52 -21.92 2.25
C ARG A 176 -9.89 -23.41 2.37
N LEU A 177 -9.10 -24.30 1.78
CA LEU A 177 -9.29 -25.76 1.85
C LEU A 177 -8.90 -26.36 3.21
N LEU A 178 -7.99 -25.71 3.95
CA LEU A 178 -7.55 -26.15 5.29
C LEU A 178 -8.33 -25.53 6.44
N LEU A 179 -9.17 -24.52 6.16
CA LEU A 179 -10.21 -24.10 7.11
C LEU A 179 -11.39 -25.04 6.92
N ASP A 180 -11.95 -25.56 8.02
CA ASP A 180 -13.25 -26.23 8.01
C ASP A 180 -14.22 -25.40 7.15
N PRO A 181 -14.90 -25.99 6.15
CA PRO A 181 -15.85 -25.26 5.31
C PRO A 181 -16.81 -24.36 6.09
N ALA A 182 -17.26 -24.79 7.28
CA ALA A 182 -18.12 -24.01 8.16
C ALA A 182 -17.39 -22.80 8.77
N ILE A 183 -16.12 -22.96 9.16
CA ILE A 183 -15.29 -21.86 9.69
C ILE A 183 -14.98 -20.86 8.57
N HIS A 184 -14.70 -21.33 7.35
CA HIS A 184 -14.47 -20.45 6.21
C HIS A 184 -15.71 -19.62 5.86
N GLU A 185 -16.89 -20.25 5.92
CA GLU A 185 -18.17 -19.59 5.69
C GLU A 185 -18.46 -18.53 6.76
N GLU A 186 -18.24 -18.84 8.05
CA GLU A 186 -18.38 -17.85 9.13
C GLU A 186 -17.36 -16.70 9.01
N PHE A 187 -16.11 -16.98 8.65
CA PHE A 187 -15.13 -15.92 8.39
C PHE A 187 -15.54 -15.02 7.21
N THR A 188 -16.08 -15.62 6.15
CA THR A 188 -16.56 -14.86 4.99
C THR A 188 -17.78 -14.04 5.35
N ARG A 189 -18.72 -14.60 6.12
CA ARG A 189 -19.90 -13.90 6.64
C ARG A 189 -19.52 -12.73 7.54
N LEU A 190 -18.60 -12.94 8.48
CA LEU A 190 -18.08 -11.91 9.37
C LEU A 190 -17.36 -10.81 8.59
N LYS A 191 -16.53 -11.17 7.61
CA LYS A 191 -15.84 -10.20 6.76
C LYS A 191 -16.84 -9.33 5.99
N ASN A 192 -17.83 -9.94 5.34
CA ASN A 192 -18.87 -9.21 4.62
C ASN A 192 -19.68 -8.31 5.56
N LEU A 193 -20.00 -8.79 6.76
CA LEU A 193 -20.73 -8.01 7.77
C LEU A 193 -19.89 -6.80 8.22
N VAL A 194 -18.59 -6.96 8.43
CA VAL A 194 -17.68 -5.85 8.77
C VAL A 194 -17.64 -4.84 7.62
N GLU A 195 -17.43 -5.28 6.37
CA GLU A 195 -17.42 -4.41 5.20
C GLU A 195 -18.76 -3.64 5.04
N GLU A 196 -19.89 -4.30 5.28
CA GLU A 196 -21.22 -3.68 5.27
C GLU A 196 -21.36 -2.62 6.37
N LYS A 197 -20.95 -2.93 7.60
CA LYS A 197 -21.02 -1.98 8.73
C LYS A 197 -20.08 -0.80 8.54
N GLU A 198 -18.87 -1.00 8.03
CA GLU A 198 -17.94 0.08 7.69
C GLU A 198 -18.53 1.01 6.64
N LYS A 199 -19.16 0.46 5.60
CA LYS A 199 -19.89 1.25 4.61
C LYS A 199 -21.02 2.06 5.26
N LYS A 200 -21.79 1.44 6.16
CA LYS A 200 -22.88 2.13 6.89
C LYS A 200 -22.36 3.26 7.78
N VAL A 201 -21.25 3.04 8.48
CA VAL A 201 -20.59 4.06 9.29
C VAL A 201 -20.14 5.23 8.42
N LYS A 202 -19.53 4.95 7.26
CA LYS A 202 -19.13 5.99 6.32
C LYS A 202 -20.32 6.77 5.77
N GLU A 203 -21.38 6.09 5.34
CA GLU A 203 -22.63 6.74 4.91
C GLU A 203 -23.23 7.63 6.00
N LEU A 204 -23.26 7.18 7.26
CA LEU A 204 -23.77 7.97 8.38
C LEU A 204 -22.86 9.15 8.70
N GLN A 205 -21.53 8.99 8.64
CA GLN A 205 -20.57 10.09 8.80
C GLN A 205 -20.71 11.12 7.69
N ASP A 206 -20.86 10.69 6.44
CA ASP A 206 -21.08 11.56 5.29
C ASP A 206 -22.42 12.30 5.40
N ASN A 207 -23.48 11.62 5.85
CA ASN A 207 -24.78 12.26 6.13
C ASN A 207 -24.68 13.27 7.28
N ILE A 208 -23.97 12.95 8.37
CA ILE A 208 -23.71 13.90 9.45
C ILE A 208 -22.93 15.09 8.93
N ALA A 209 -21.90 14.88 8.10
CA ALA A 209 -21.13 15.96 7.50
C ALA A 209 -21.97 16.81 6.53
N ALA A 210 -22.90 16.19 5.80
CA ALA A 210 -23.81 16.88 4.87
C ALA A 210 -24.91 17.68 5.61
N VAL A 211 -25.44 17.14 6.70
CA VAL A 211 -26.49 17.78 7.52
C VAL A 211 -25.91 18.80 8.49
N ASN A 212 -24.65 18.64 8.91
CA ASN A 212 -23.97 19.63 9.73
C ASN A 212 -23.65 20.86 8.89
N PHE A 213 -24.52 21.86 9.01
CA PHE A 213 -24.21 23.21 8.59
C PHE A 213 -22.89 23.64 9.24
N THR A 214 -21.87 23.88 8.40
CA THR A 214 -20.58 24.40 8.84
C THR A 214 -20.56 25.90 8.58
N PRO A 215 -20.63 26.76 9.61
CA PRO A 215 -20.65 28.22 9.43
C PRO A 215 -19.42 28.76 8.69
N GLN A 216 -18.33 27.98 8.67
CA GLN A 216 -17.08 28.32 8.01
C GLN A 216 -16.97 27.87 6.56
N SER A 217 -17.81 26.94 6.08
CA SER A 217 -17.79 26.53 4.66
C SER A 217 -18.24 27.68 3.76
N LYS A 218 -17.86 27.66 2.49
CA LYS A 218 -18.26 28.70 1.52
C LYS A 218 -19.78 28.86 1.44
N MET A 219 -20.51 27.75 1.41
CA MET A 219 -21.98 27.74 1.43
C MET A 219 -22.53 28.22 2.78
N GLY A 220 -21.94 27.77 3.90
CA GLY A 220 -22.37 28.18 5.23
C GLY A 220 -22.18 29.67 5.50
N LYS A 221 -21.04 30.24 5.10
CA LYS A 221 -20.77 31.68 5.17
C LYS A 221 -21.79 32.49 4.35
N MET A 222 -22.11 32.02 3.15
CA MET A 222 -23.10 32.67 2.28
C MET A 222 -24.50 32.64 2.90
N LEU A 223 -24.91 31.50 3.48
CA LEU A 223 -26.20 31.38 4.15
C LEU A 223 -26.26 32.30 5.38
N MET A 224 -25.23 32.33 6.23
CA MET A 224 -25.18 33.23 7.39
C MET A 224 -25.18 34.71 6.98
N ALA A 225 -24.48 35.06 5.90
CA ALA A 225 -24.52 36.42 5.36
C ALA A 225 -25.94 36.80 4.91
N LYS A 226 -26.61 35.90 4.16
CA LYS A 226 -28.00 36.12 3.74
C LYS A 226 -28.97 36.22 4.93
N CYS A 227 -28.80 35.39 5.96
CA CYS A 227 -29.60 35.49 7.18
C CYS A 227 -29.39 36.83 7.90
N ARG A 228 -28.14 37.32 8.00
CA ARG A 228 -27.85 38.65 8.57
C ARG A 228 -28.51 39.76 7.75
N THR A 229 -28.36 39.75 6.44
CA THR A 229 -28.98 40.78 5.57
C THR A 229 -30.51 40.76 5.68
N LEU A 230 -31.15 39.59 5.65
CA LEU A 230 -32.60 39.49 5.83
C LEU A 230 -33.06 39.96 7.22
N GLN A 231 -32.23 39.77 8.24
CA GLN A 231 -32.52 40.23 9.59
C GLN A 231 -32.39 41.75 9.70
N GLU A 232 -31.33 42.33 9.12
CA GLU A 232 -31.15 43.78 8.99
C GLU A 232 -32.31 44.43 8.21
N GLU A 233 -32.71 43.85 7.07
CA GLU A 233 -33.87 44.33 6.28
C GLU A 233 -35.17 44.28 7.09
N ASN A 234 -35.42 43.21 7.85
CA ASN A 234 -36.61 43.10 8.70
C ASN A 234 -36.60 44.12 9.86
N GLU A 235 -35.44 44.35 10.46
CA GLU A 235 -35.26 45.38 11.49
C GLU A 235 -35.49 46.78 10.92
N GLU A 236 -35.00 47.07 9.71
CA GLU A 236 -35.24 48.32 8.99
C GLU A 236 -36.72 48.50 8.64
N ILE A 237 -37.39 47.47 8.11
CA ILE A 237 -38.84 47.50 7.85
C ILE A 237 -39.62 47.78 9.15
N GLY A 238 -39.25 47.11 10.26
CA GLY A 238 -39.85 47.35 11.57
C GLY A 238 -39.64 48.78 12.05
N THR A 239 -38.44 49.31 11.83
CA THR A 239 -38.08 50.70 12.18
C THR A 239 -38.92 51.68 11.36
N ILE A 240 -38.92 51.58 10.02
CA ILE A 240 -39.71 52.44 9.13
C ILE A 240 -41.21 52.38 9.46
N ALA A 241 -41.75 51.19 9.75
CA ALA A 241 -43.15 51.05 10.11
C ALA A 241 -43.48 51.76 11.44
N SER A 242 -42.60 51.61 12.44
CA SER A 242 -42.76 52.27 13.74
C SER A 242 -42.59 53.80 13.65
N GLU A 243 -41.58 54.27 12.92
CA GLU A 243 -41.31 55.68 12.67
C GLU A 243 -42.44 56.34 11.89
N GLY A 244 -42.97 55.66 10.86
CA GLY A 244 -44.10 56.14 10.08
C GLY A 244 -45.34 56.37 10.94
N LYS A 245 -45.66 55.43 11.85
CA LYS A 245 -46.80 55.60 12.76
C LYS A 245 -46.57 56.72 13.77
N ILE A 246 -45.35 56.83 14.30
CA ILE A 246 -44.97 57.90 15.22
C ILE A 246 -45.05 59.27 14.54
N HIS A 247 -44.58 59.39 13.29
CA HIS A 247 -44.65 60.63 12.53
C HIS A 247 -46.10 61.04 12.22
N GLU A 248 -46.95 60.10 11.79
CA GLU A 248 -48.38 60.35 11.56
C GLU A 248 -49.09 60.85 12.83
N LEU A 249 -48.85 60.20 13.97
CA LEU A 249 -49.40 60.61 15.26
C LEU A 249 -48.86 61.99 15.69
N SER A 250 -47.59 62.27 15.44
CA SER A 250 -46.98 63.56 15.74
C SER A 250 -47.59 64.70 14.92
N MET A 251 -47.87 64.47 13.63
CA MET A 251 -48.54 65.44 12.77
C MET A 251 -49.98 65.70 13.22
N LYS A 252 -50.73 64.63 13.55
CA LYS A 252 -52.09 64.76 14.13
C LYS A 252 -52.08 65.54 15.44
N LEU A 253 -51.11 65.29 16.32
CA LEU A 253 -50.95 66.01 17.58
C LEU A 253 -50.65 67.51 17.34
N ALA A 254 -49.78 67.84 16.38
CA ALA A 254 -49.48 69.23 16.02
C ALA A 254 -50.72 69.97 15.49
N LEU A 255 -51.48 69.33 14.60
CA LEU A 255 -52.74 69.89 14.08
C LEU A 255 -53.74 70.15 15.21
N GLN A 256 -53.93 69.17 16.10
CA GLN A 256 -54.82 69.32 17.26
C GLN A 256 -54.37 70.45 18.21
N LYS A 257 -53.06 70.63 18.42
CA LYS A 257 -52.53 71.77 19.18
C LYS A 257 -52.87 73.10 18.51
N SER A 258 -52.75 73.19 17.19
CA SER A 258 -53.11 74.40 16.44
C SER A 258 -54.59 74.73 16.54
N GLN A 259 -55.46 73.73 16.34
CA GLN A 259 -56.92 73.90 16.46
C GLN A 259 -57.32 74.33 17.87
N ASN A 260 -56.72 73.73 18.91
CA ASN A 260 -56.95 74.16 20.29
C ASN A 260 -56.46 75.60 20.57
N ALA A 261 -55.35 76.01 19.98
CA ALA A 261 -54.86 77.38 20.10
C ALA A 261 -55.81 78.38 19.41
N GLU A 262 -56.33 78.03 18.23
CA GLU A 262 -57.30 78.84 17.51
C GLU A 262 -58.63 78.97 18.27
N LEU A 263 -59.17 77.85 18.79
CA LEU A 263 -60.36 77.88 19.64
C LEU A 263 -60.17 78.77 20.87
N ARG A 264 -59.03 78.65 21.56
CA ARG A 264 -58.69 79.53 22.69
C ARG A 264 -58.65 81.00 22.28
N SER A 265 -58.07 81.32 21.12
CA SER A 265 -58.04 82.68 20.58
C SER A 265 -59.44 83.20 20.22
N GLN A 266 -60.31 82.35 19.68
CA GLN A 266 -61.70 82.71 19.38
C GLN A 266 -62.49 82.98 20.66
N PHE A 267 -62.38 82.13 21.68
CA PHE A 267 -63.01 82.35 22.98
C PHE A 267 -62.51 83.63 23.66
N GLU A 268 -61.21 83.90 23.61
CA GLU A 268 -60.63 85.16 24.11
C GLU A 268 -61.22 86.38 23.37
N GLY A 269 -61.38 86.28 22.04
CA GLY A 269 -62.01 87.33 21.24
C GLY A 269 -63.48 87.56 21.61
N LEU A 270 -64.25 86.48 21.80
CA LEU A 270 -65.64 86.53 22.24
C LEU A 270 -65.77 87.14 23.64
N HIS A 271 -64.89 86.77 24.57
CA HIS A 271 -64.87 87.33 25.91
C HIS A 271 -64.67 88.85 25.86
N LYS A 272 -63.70 89.33 25.09
CA LYS A 272 -63.47 90.78 24.91
C LYS A 272 -64.66 91.50 24.30
N HIS A 273 -65.35 90.87 23.35
CA HIS A 273 -66.57 91.45 22.77
C HIS A 273 -67.69 91.54 23.79
N MET A 274 -67.88 90.49 24.60
CA MET A 274 -68.85 90.45 25.69
C MET A 274 -68.55 91.50 26.77
N ASP A 275 -67.27 91.68 27.15
CA ASP A 275 -66.85 92.73 28.06
C ASP A 275 -67.21 94.12 27.50
N GLY A 276 -66.91 94.37 26.22
CA GLY A 276 -67.28 95.64 25.57
C GLY A 276 -68.80 95.89 25.50
N LEU A 277 -69.60 94.85 25.23
CA LEU A 277 -71.05 94.95 25.29
C LEU A 277 -71.55 95.22 26.72
N THR A 278 -70.91 94.64 27.72
CA THR A 278 -71.23 94.88 29.14
C THR A 278 -70.95 96.34 29.50
N ASP A 279 -69.79 96.88 29.11
CA ASP A 279 -69.44 98.29 29.30
C ASP A 279 -70.45 99.23 28.62
N ASP A 280 -70.89 98.90 27.40
CA ASP A 280 -71.86 99.72 26.66
C ASP A 280 -73.27 99.65 27.28
N VAL A 281 -73.66 98.50 27.83
CA VAL A 281 -74.89 98.35 28.62
C VAL A 281 -74.81 99.18 29.90
N GLU A 282 -73.68 99.18 30.61
CA GLU A 282 -73.47 100.00 31.81
C GLU A 282 -73.57 101.49 31.49
N LYS A 283 -72.90 101.97 30.43
CA LYS A 283 -73.01 103.37 29.97
C LYS A 283 -74.42 103.74 29.55
N SER A 284 -75.10 102.86 28.81
CA SER A 284 -76.50 103.07 28.39
C SER A 284 -77.42 103.17 29.60
N ASN A 285 -77.24 102.31 30.60
CA ASN A 285 -77.98 102.37 31.87
C ASN A 285 -77.72 103.69 32.62
N GLU A 286 -76.49 104.18 32.66
CA GLU A 286 -76.13 105.48 33.26
C GLU A 286 -76.84 106.65 32.55
N ILE A 287 -76.89 106.64 31.21
CA ILE A 287 -77.61 107.64 30.41
C ILE A 287 -79.11 107.60 30.71
N VAL A 288 -79.70 106.39 30.78
CA VAL A 288 -81.12 106.21 31.10
C VAL A 288 -81.45 106.77 32.47
N LEU A 289 -80.63 106.49 33.50
CA LEU A 289 -80.80 107.05 34.84
C LEU A 289 -80.74 108.58 34.83
N THR A 290 -79.79 109.16 34.10
CA THR A 290 -79.67 110.62 33.95
C THR A 290 -80.89 111.23 33.26
N LEU A 291 -81.41 110.59 32.21
CA LEU A 291 -82.61 111.03 31.51
C LEU A 291 -83.87 110.91 32.37
N GLN A 292 -83.99 109.85 33.17
CA GLN A 292 -85.07 109.68 34.14
C GLN A 292 -85.05 110.80 35.20
N GLN A 293 -83.87 111.12 35.76
CA GLN A 293 -83.73 112.24 36.70
C GLN A 293 -84.17 113.57 36.07
N ARG A 294 -83.73 113.87 34.84
CA ARG A 294 -84.13 115.08 34.13
C ARG A 294 -85.64 115.11 33.83
N LEU A 295 -86.24 113.96 33.52
CA LEU A 295 -87.68 113.85 33.31
C LEU A 295 -88.43 114.16 34.60
N GLU A 296 -87.98 113.61 35.73
CA GLU A 296 -88.56 113.87 37.06
C GLU A 296 -88.40 115.34 37.48
N ASP A 297 -87.26 115.96 37.19
CA ASP A 297 -87.04 117.40 37.40
C ASP A 297 -88.03 118.23 36.57
N LYS A 298 -88.22 117.87 35.29
CA LYS A 298 -89.16 118.54 34.38
C LYS A 298 -90.62 118.31 34.79
N ASP A 299 -90.98 117.11 35.22
CA ASP A 299 -92.31 116.80 35.73
C ASP A 299 -92.61 117.57 37.01
N SER A 300 -91.62 117.72 37.90
CA SER A 300 -91.71 118.55 39.10
C SER A 300 -91.89 120.03 38.76
N GLU A 301 -91.15 120.53 37.76
CA GLU A 301 -91.31 121.90 37.25
C GLU A 301 -92.68 122.13 36.58
N ILE A 302 -93.17 121.17 35.80
CA ILE A 302 -94.52 121.21 35.22
C ILE A 302 -95.57 121.23 36.34
N ARG A 303 -95.41 120.41 37.39
CA ARG A 303 -96.32 120.38 38.54
C ARG A 303 -96.36 121.74 39.24
N ARG A 304 -95.19 122.33 39.48
CA ARG A 304 -95.02 123.69 40.05
C ARG A 304 -95.71 124.76 39.19
N LEU A 305 -95.47 124.77 37.87
CA LEU A 305 -96.09 125.72 36.94
C LEU A 305 -97.61 125.52 36.85
N LYS A 306 -98.11 124.29 36.89
CA LYS A 306 -99.55 123.99 36.94
C LYS A 306 -100.19 124.52 38.22
N GLU A 307 -99.54 124.37 39.36
CA GLU A 307 -100.01 124.93 40.64
C GLU A 307 -100.03 126.47 40.59
N GLU A 308 -99.01 127.11 40.04
CA GLU A 308 -99.00 128.57 39.81
C GLU A 308 -100.11 129.03 38.85
N LEU A 309 -100.35 128.29 37.76
CA LEU A 309 -101.45 128.58 36.84
C LEU A 309 -102.81 128.37 37.51
N TYR A 310 -102.96 127.34 38.34
CA TYR A 310 -104.18 127.09 39.09
C TYR A 310 -104.45 128.20 40.13
N GLN A 311 -103.43 128.68 40.82
CA GLN A 311 -103.52 129.86 41.69
C GLN A 311 -103.90 131.12 40.89
N LYS A 312 -103.28 131.35 39.72
CA LYS A 312 -103.66 132.47 38.82
C LYS A 312 -105.07 132.34 38.26
N ALA A 313 -105.54 131.12 37.99
CA ALA A 313 -106.90 130.84 37.50
C ALA A 313 -107.96 131.00 38.61
N GLN A 314 -107.65 130.63 39.87
CA GLN A 314 -108.53 130.92 41.01
C GLN A 314 -108.65 132.43 41.32
N VAL A 315 -107.65 133.24 40.92
CA VAL A 315 -107.75 134.72 40.95
C VAL A 315 -108.55 135.27 39.75
N GLY A 316 -108.80 134.47 38.72
CA GLY A 316 -109.39 134.93 37.46
C GLY A 316 -110.33 133.92 36.80
N LYS A 317 -111.39 133.50 37.50
CA LYS A 317 -112.69 133.13 36.90
C LYS A 317 -113.73 132.84 37.99
N GLY A 318 -114.46 133.90 38.35
CA GLY A 318 -115.92 133.76 38.34
C GLY A 318 -116.39 133.72 36.88
N GLU A 319 -117.48 133.01 36.65
CA GLU A 319 -118.28 132.99 35.43
C GLU A 319 -117.97 131.90 34.38
N THR A 320 -118.78 130.85 34.55
CA THR A 320 -119.67 130.17 33.58
C THR A 320 -119.09 129.13 32.62
N ASP A 321 -119.44 127.87 32.96
CA ASP A 321 -120.06 126.83 32.13
C ASP A 321 -120.46 127.22 30.69
N ASP A 322 -120.19 126.34 29.71
CA ASP A 322 -121.18 125.34 29.29
C ASP A 322 -120.64 124.35 28.22
N GLN A 323 -121.10 123.12 28.38
CA GLN A 323 -121.31 121.97 27.50
C GLN A 323 -120.72 121.79 26.06
N THR A 324 -120.34 120.51 25.85
CA THR A 324 -120.70 119.58 24.75
C THR A 324 -119.79 119.34 23.51
N VAL A 325 -119.40 118.04 23.41
CA VAL A 325 -119.54 117.10 22.26
C VAL A 325 -118.48 117.04 21.13
N GLY A 326 -118.07 115.78 20.85
CA GLY A 326 -117.63 115.24 19.55
C GLY A 326 -116.11 115.19 19.32
N GLU A 327 -115.50 114.27 18.58
CA GLU A 327 -115.91 113.03 17.91
C GLU A 327 -114.61 112.38 17.30
N LYS A 328 -114.55 111.03 17.28
CA LYS A 328 -113.94 110.11 16.28
C LYS A 328 -112.59 110.39 15.57
N LYS A 329 -111.69 109.38 15.64
CA LYS A 329 -111.16 108.51 14.53
C LYS A 329 -109.96 107.70 15.10
N ALA A 330 -109.91 106.37 15.13
CA ALA A 330 -110.08 105.30 14.14
C ALA A 330 -108.95 105.22 13.07
N VAL A 331 -108.57 103.96 12.79
CA VAL A 331 -107.78 103.40 11.66
C VAL A 331 -106.30 103.17 12.03
N ASN A 332 -105.88 101.91 12.36
CA ASN A 332 -105.52 100.78 11.45
C ASN A 332 -104.16 101.02 10.77
N ASP A 333 -103.30 100.05 10.43
CA ASP A 333 -103.34 98.59 10.28
C ASP A 333 -101.87 98.10 10.21
N GLU A 334 -101.52 96.93 10.76
CA GLU A 334 -101.24 95.68 10.01
C GLU A 334 -99.76 95.58 9.54
N VAL A 335 -98.92 94.82 10.25
CA VAL A 335 -98.47 93.45 9.94
C VAL A 335 -97.74 93.32 8.60
N ILE A 336 -96.51 92.78 8.63
CA ILE A 336 -96.03 91.72 7.71
C ILE A 336 -94.91 90.94 8.41
N SER A 337 -95.07 89.62 8.34
CA SER A 337 -94.25 88.49 8.78
C SER A 337 -92.95 88.29 8.01
N GLY A 338 -92.03 87.48 8.57
CA GLY A 338 -91.00 86.78 7.80
C GLY A 338 -90.05 85.97 8.67
N GLU A 339 -90.30 84.67 8.77
CA GLU A 339 -89.39 83.63 9.31
C GLU A 339 -88.14 83.46 8.44
N ALA A 340 -87.04 82.94 9.00
CA ALA A 340 -86.43 81.66 8.61
C ALA A 340 -85.08 81.40 9.29
N GLU A 341 -84.86 80.11 9.54
CA GLU A 341 -83.77 79.42 10.23
C GLU A 341 -82.42 79.41 9.48
N CYS A 342 -81.32 79.45 10.22
CA CYS A 342 -80.31 78.37 10.35
C CYS A 342 -79.28 78.74 11.42
#